data_AF-A0A7M2RG06-F1
#
_entry.id   AF-A0A7M2RG06-F1
#
_cell.length_a   1.000
_cell.length_b   1.000
_cell.length_c   1.000
_cell.angle_alpha   90.00
_cell.angle_beta   90.00
_cell.angle_gamma   90.00
#
_symmetry.space_group_name_H-M   'P 1'
#
loop_
_entity.id
_entity.type
_entity.pdbx_description
1 polymer ?
#
loop_
_entity_poly.entity_id
_entity_poly.type
_entity_poly.pdbx_seq_one_letter_code
_entity_poly.pdbx_strand_id
1 'polypeptide(L)'
;MNGLNNCTYIEQVRGYPYMSVKQVAKEMDCSTRTVFSRIQGIKSEVKKGRYNDYAVLESDRSPRVNFYVYIDYEKYWKLLEDKNQRKYVPTFRPDQIAKICGFRQKLVTMEE
;
A
#
# COMPACT_ATOMS: atom_id res chain seq x y z
N MET A 1 40.56 -3.76 26.92
CA MET A 1 39.22 -4.16 26.45
C MET A 1 38.42 -2.89 26.20
N ASN A 2 38.41 -2.38 24.97
CA ASN A 2 37.55 -1.25 24.61
C ASN A 2 36.49 -1.79 23.66
N GLY A 3 35.30 -2.04 24.18
CA GLY A 3 34.13 -2.33 23.36
C GLY A 3 33.74 -1.04 22.64
N LEU A 4 34.07 -0.94 21.36
CA LEU A 4 33.53 0.10 20.48
C LEU A 4 32.02 -0.09 20.43
N ASN A 5 31.30 0.81 21.10
CA ASN A 5 29.86 0.93 20.99
C ASN A 5 29.53 1.45 19.58
N ASN A 6 29.38 0.54 18.61
CA ASN A 6 28.78 0.88 17.33
C ASN A 6 27.34 1.31 17.58
N CYS A 7 27.11 2.63 17.65
CA CYS A 7 25.78 3.20 17.74
C CYS A 7 25.10 3.06 16.37
N THR A 8 24.27 2.03 16.23
CA THR A 8 23.41 1.84 15.06
C THR A 8 22.01 2.34 15.36
N TYR A 9 21.48 3.22 14.52
CA TYR A 9 20.09 3.66 14.60
C TYR A 9 19.33 3.32 13.31
N ILE A 10 18.01 3.18 13.45
CA ILE A 10 17.10 2.89 12.34
C ILE A 10 16.38 4.18 11.97
N GLU A 11 16.65 4.72 10.78
CA GLU A 11 15.80 5.74 10.19
C GLU A 11 14.57 5.08 9.58
N GLN A 12 13.39 5.57 9.95
CA GLN A 12 12.12 5.11 9.42
C GLN A 12 11.33 6.31 8.89
N VAL A 13 11.16 6.39 7.57
CA VAL A 13 10.13 7.25 6.99
C VAL A 13 8.79 6.58 7.26
N ARG A 14 7.94 7.20 8.09
CA ARG A 14 6.58 6.71 8.34
C ARG A 14 5.62 7.32 7.33
N GLY A 15 5.12 6.50 6.41
CA GLY A 15 3.93 6.86 5.64
C GLY A 15 2.69 6.72 6.49
N TYR A 16 1.59 7.30 6.04
CA TYR A 16 0.27 6.88 6.47
C TYR A 16 -0.13 5.66 5.64
N PRO A 17 0.05 4.41 6.14
CA PRO A 17 -0.25 3.23 5.34
C PRO A 17 -1.73 3.16 5.01
N TYR A 18 -2.60 3.77 5.82
CA TYR A 18 -4.04 3.86 5.59
C TYR A 18 -4.44 5.30 5.29
N MET A 19 -5.03 5.51 4.12
CA MET A 19 -5.54 6.79 3.68
C MET A 19 -7.06 6.77 3.59
N SER A 20 -7.69 7.89 3.99
CA SER A 20 -9.10 8.12 3.72
C SER A 20 -9.35 8.35 2.23
N VAL A 21 -10.60 8.17 1.79
CA VAL A 21 -11.02 8.44 0.40
C VAL A 21 -10.57 9.82 -0.08
N LYS A 22 -10.69 10.85 0.76
CA LYS A 22 -10.29 12.23 0.43
C LYS A 22 -8.78 12.39 0.25
N GLN A 23 -7.99 11.71 1.07
CA GLN A 23 -6.52 11.73 0.96
C GLN A 23 -6.07 11.06 -0.34
N VAL A 24 -6.62 9.88 -0.65
CA VAL A 24 -6.29 9.17 -1.90
C VAL A 24 -6.73 9.99 -3.12
N ALA A 25 -7.92 10.58 -3.09
CA ALA A 25 -8.41 11.42 -4.20
C ALA A 25 -7.46 12.59 -4.49
N LYS A 26 -6.94 13.24 -3.44
CA LYS A 26 -5.95 14.30 -3.55
C LYS A 26 -4.61 13.80 -4.09
N GLU A 27 -4.10 12.69 -3.55
CA GLU A 27 -2.80 12.13 -3.94
C GLU A 27 -2.78 11.64 -5.39
N MET A 28 -3.91 11.08 -5.84
CA MET A 28 -4.05 10.48 -7.17
C MET A 28 -4.65 11.44 -8.22
N ASP A 29 -4.86 12.70 -7.84
CA ASP A 29 -5.53 13.73 -8.66
C ASP A 29 -6.82 13.21 -9.33
N CYS A 30 -7.72 12.62 -8.53
CA CYS A 30 -8.93 11.99 -9.03
C CYS A 30 -10.15 12.25 -8.14
N SER A 31 -11.33 11.91 -8.64
CA SER A 31 -12.57 12.10 -7.86
C SER A 31 -12.68 11.10 -6.71
N THR A 32 -13.30 11.53 -5.60
CA THR A 32 -13.64 10.62 -4.49
C THR A 32 -14.53 9.45 -4.93
N ARG A 33 -15.38 9.66 -5.95
CA ARG A 33 -16.19 8.60 -6.58
C ARG A 33 -15.32 7.52 -7.21
N THR A 34 -14.27 7.92 -7.93
CA THR A 34 -13.28 6.99 -8.51
C THR A 34 -12.64 6.17 -7.40
N VAL A 35 -12.16 6.81 -6.34
CA VAL A 35 -11.56 6.13 -5.18
C VAL A 35 -12.54 5.13 -4.55
N PHE A 36 -13.80 5.52 -4.34
CA PHE A 36 -14.82 4.60 -3.80
C PHE A 36 -15.03 3.38 -4.69
N SER A 37 -15.12 3.55 -6.01
CA SER A 37 -15.24 2.44 -6.96
C SER A 37 -14.05 1.49 -6.86
N ARG A 38 -12.82 2.02 -6.74
CA ARG A 38 -11.62 1.20 -6.53
C ARG A 38 -11.66 0.46 -5.20
N ILE A 39 -12.11 1.09 -4.13
CA ILE A 39 -12.26 0.42 -2.82
C ILE A 39 -13.26 -0.74 -2.91
N GLN A 40 -14.38 -0.60 -3.63
CA GLN A 40 -15.30 -1.73 -3.83
C GLN A 40 -14.65 -2.88 -4.61
N GLY A 41 -13.86 -2.54 -5.63
CA GLY A 41 -13.03 -3.50 -6.35
C GLY A 41 -12.05 -4.23 -5.45
N ILE A 42 -11.33 -3.51 -4.59
CA ILE A 42 -10.41 -4.07 -3.60
C ILE A 42 -11.15 -5.04 -2.66
N LYS A 43 -12.33 -4.68 -2.15
CA LYS A 43 -13.14 -5.59 -1.31
C LYS A 43 -13.53 -6.87 -2.04
N SER A 44 -13.80 -6.81 -3.34
CA SER A 44 -14.04 -8.01 -4.17
C SER A 44 -12.78 -8.88 -4.27
N GLU A 45 -11.62 -8.26 -4.43
CA GLU A 45 -10.32 -8.95 -4.52
C GLU A 45 -9.86 -9.55 -3.19
N VAL A 46 -10.29 -9.00 -2.04
CA VAL A 46 -10.14 -9.65 -0.72
C VAL A 46 -10.88 -11.00 -0.71
N LYS A 47 -12.15 -11.02 -1.15
CA LYS A 47 -12.96 -12.26 -1.21
C LYS A 47 -12.37 -13.31 -2.16
N LYS A 48 -11.62 -12.87 -3.18
CA LYS A 48 -10.93 -13.75 -4.15
C LYS A 48 -9.52 -14.15 -3.70
N GLY A 49 -9.07 -13.70 -2.52
CA GLY A 49 -7.79 -14.07 -1.92
C GLY A 49 -6.55 -13.32 -2.45
N ARG A 50 -6.71 -12.24 -3.24
CA ARG A 50 -5.55 -11.43 -3.67
C ARG A 50 -5.01 -10.57 -2.52
N TYR A 51 -5.91 -9.98 -1.75
CA TYR A 51 -5.59 -9.14 -0.59
C TYR A 51 -6.14 -9.79 0.67
N ASN A 52 -5.53 -9.50 1.82
CA ASN A 52 -6.03 -9.94 3.12
C ASN A 52 -7.09 -8.98 3.67
N ASP A 53 -7.70 -9.35 4.80
CA ASP A 53 -8.76 -8.58 5.45
C ASP A 53 -8.31 -7.20 5.96
N TYR A 54 -7.01 -6.92 6.00
CA TYR A 54 -6.44 -5.61 6.35
C TYR A 54 -6.33 -4.65 5.15
N ALA A 55 -6.78 -5.03 3.96
CA ALA A 55 -6.77 -4.16 2.79
C ALA A 55 -7.59 -2.87 2.98
N VAL A 56 -8.73 -2.98 3.66
CA VAL A 56 -9.67 -1.88 3.90
C VAL A 56 -10.11 -1.93 5.35
N LEU A 57 -9.93 -0.82 6.06
CA LEU A 57 -10.51 -0.62 7.38
C LEU A 57 -11.88 0.04 7.20
N GLU A 58 -12.94 -0.70 7.51
CA GLU A 58 -14.29 -0.15 7.54
C GLU A 58 -14.43 0.85 8.69
N SER A 59 -15.17 1.92 8.48
CA SER A 59 -15.64 2.81 9.54
C SER A 59 -17.08 3.22 9.30
N ASP A 60 -17.73 3.67 10.35
CA ASP A 60 -19.10 4.21 10.35
C ASP A 60 -19.30 5.36 9.35
N ARG A 61 -18.26 6.12 9.03
CA ARG A 61 -18.33 7.29 8.14
C ARG A 61 -17.76 7.07 6.74
N SER A 62 -16.53 6.55 6.65
CA SER A 62 -15.83 6.39 5.38
C SER A 62 -14.67 5.39 5.51
N PRO A 63 -14.50 4.46 4.56
CA PRO A 63 -13.43 3.48 4.66
C PRO A 63 -12.05 4.14 4.56
N ARG A 64 -11.07 3.52 5.23
CA ARG A 64 -9.64 3.80 5.01
C ARG A 64 -9.03 2.63 4.27
N VAL A 65 -8.25 2.89 3.24
CA VAL A 65 -7.64 1.84 2.42
C VAL A 65 -6.14 1.82 2.63
N ASN A 66 -5.55 0.62 2.67
CA ASN A 66 -4.11 0.47 2.63
C ASN A 66 -3.59 1.03 1.30
N PHE A 67 -2.71 2.03 1.33
CA PHE A 67 -2.30 2.74 0.13
C PHE A 67 -1.52 1.86 -0.85
N TYR A 68 -0.79 0.84 -0.39
CA TYR A 68 -0.11 -0.09 -1.29
C TYR A 68 -1.09 -1.00 -2.01
N VAL A 69 -2.15 -1.45 -1.31
CA VAL A 69 -3.24 -2.20 -1.94
C VAL A 69 -3.95 -1.34 -2.97
N TYR A 70 -4.15 -0.04 -2.66
CA TYR A 70 -4.73 0.90 -3.60
C TYR A 70 -3.88 1.05 -4.86
N ILE A 71 -2.56 1.27 -4.73
CA ILE A 71 -1.64 1.39 -5.87
C ILE A 71 -1.67 0.14 -6.75
N ASP A 72 -1.61 -1.05 -6.13
CA ASP A 72 -1.66 -2.31 -6.87
C ASP A 72 -2.98 -2.48 -7.62
N TYR A 73 -4.11 -2.22 -6.96
CA TYR A 73 -5.41 -2.30 -7.59
C TYR A 73 -5.58 -1.24 -8.70
N GLU A 74 -5.17 0.00 -8.47
CA GLU A 74 -5.24 1.07 -9.48
C GLU A 74 -4.41 0.74 -10.73
N LYS A 75 -3.28 0.05 -10.56
CA LYS A 75 -2.48 -0.42 -11.69
C LYS A 75 -3.17 -1.53 -12.50
N TYR A 76 -3.91 -2.43 -11.83
CA TYR A 76 -4.37 -3.67 -12.43
C TYR A 76 -5.89 -3.83 -12.55
N TRP A 77 -6.71 -2.87 -12.11
CA TRP A 77 -8.17 -3.03 -11.99
C TRP A 77 -8.84 -3.53 -13.28
N LYS A 78 -8.44 -3.01 -14.45
CA LYS A 78 -8.99 -3.46 -15.75
C LYS A 78 -8.70 -4.93 -16.02
N LEU A 79 -7.47 -5.38 -15.72
CA LEU A 79 -7.06 -6.77 -15.91
C LEU A 79 -7.70 -7.69 -14.85
N LEU A 80 -7.95 -7.18 -13.65
CA LEU A 80 -8.61 -7.92 -12.57
C LEU A 80 -10.12 -8.11 -12.82
N GLU A 81 -10.76 -7.16 -13.52
CA GLU A 81 -12.16 -7.24 -13.96
C GLU A 81 -12.36 -8.23 -15.12
N ASP A 82 -11.40 -8.33 -16.04
CA ASP A 82 -11.45 -9.28 -17.15
C ASP A 82 -10.90 -10.67 -16.74
N LYS A 83 -11.80 -11.66 -16.69
CA LYS A 83 -11.47 -13.05 -16.33
C LYS A 83 -10.35 -13.67 -17.17
N ASN A 84 -10.27 -13.33 -18.45
CA ASN A 84 -9.26 -13.88 -19.36
C ASN A 84 -7.91 -13.19 -19.20
N GLN A 85 -7.91 -11.90 -18.85
CA GLN A 85 -6.68 -11.12 -18.67
C GLN A 85 -6.10 -11.22 -17.26
N ARG A 86 -6.90 -11.62 -16.26
CA ARG A 86 -6.47 -11.76 -14.87
C ARG A 86 -5.20 -12.59 -14.68
N LYS A 87 -4.99 -13.62 -15.51
CA LYS A 87 -3.80 -14.48 -15.46
C LYS A 87 -2.48 -13.73 -15.70
N TYR A 88 -2.54 -12.54 -16.29
CA TYR A 88 -1.37 -11.68 -16.52
C TYR A 88 -1.08 -10.74 -15.34
N VAL A 89 -1.95 -10.69 -14.34
CA VAL A 89 -1.75 -9.88 -13.15
C VAL A 89 -0.79 -10.61 -12.21
N PRO A 90 0.38 -10.02 -11.88
CA PRO A 90 1.32 -10.65 -10.98
C PRO A 90 0.74 -10.76 -9.56
N THR A 91 1.29 -11.68 -8.76
CA THR A 91 1.00 -11.79 -7.33
C THR A 91 1.26 -10.44 -6.65
N PHE A 92 0.38 -10.06 -5.72
CA PHE A 92 0.52 -8.82 -4.96
C PHE A 92 1.82 -8.85 -4.12
N ARG A 93 2.65 -7.83 -4.27
CA ARG A 93 3.97 -7.69 -3.64
C ARG A 93 4.13 -6.33 -2.95
N PRO A 94 3.58 -6.17 -1.72
CA PRO A 94 3.63 -4.90 -1.01
C PRO A 94 5.08 -4.43 -0.70
N ASP A 95 6.03 -5.36 -0.59
CA ASP A 95 7.47 -5.09 -0.42
C ASP A 95 8.04 -4.24 -1.56
N GLN A 96 7.63 -4.54 -2.80
CA GLN A 96 8.12 -3.81 -3.98
C GLN A 96 7.56 -2.39 -4.03
N ILE A 97 6.29 -2.22 -3.65
CA ILE A 97 5.64 -0.91 -3.60
C ILE A 97 6.30 -0.06 -2.51
N ALA A 98 6.48 -0.62 -1.31
CA ALA A 98 7.13 0.06 -0.19
C ALA A 98 8.56 0.53 -0.54
N LYS A 99 9.33 -0.29 -1.28
CA LYS A 99 10.68 0.05 -1.76
C LYS A 99 10.69 1.27 -2.69
N ILE A 100 9.70 1.38 -3.57
CA ILE A 100 9.57 2.50 -4.52
C ILE A 100 9.07 3.76 -3.81
N CYS A 101 8.09 3.63 -2.92
CA CYS A 101 7.48 4.74 -2.20
C CYS A 101 8.34 5.32 -1.06
N GLY A 102 9.58 4.86 -0.88
CA GLY A 102 10.52 5.43 0.09
C GLY A 102 10.32 5.00 1.54
N PHE A 103 9.48 3.99 1.81
CA PHE A 103 9.33 3.39 3.14
C PHE A 103 10.47 2.40 3.40
N ARG A 104 11.67 2.94 3.58
CA ARG A 104 12.89 2.16 3.89
C ARG A 104 13.23 2.28 5.36
N GLN A 105 13.65 1.15 5.94
CA GLN A 105 14.51 1.12 7.11
C GLN A 105 15.94 1.04 6.58
N LYS A 106 16.79 2.00 6.94
CA LYS A 106 18.23 1.92 6.69
C LYS A 106 18.93 1.78 8.05
N LEU A 107 19.79 0.77 8.15
CA LEU A 107 20.78 0.68 9.22
C LEU A 107 21.84 1.74 8.93
N VAL A 108 21.92 2.75 9.79
CA VAL A 108 22.97 3.75 9.74
C VAL A 108 23.97 3.39 10.82
N THR A 109 25.22 3.16 10.40
CA THR A 109 26.37 3.02 11.28
C THR A 109 27.06 4.37 11.30
N MET A 110 27.22 4.98 12.48
CA MET A 110 28.06 6.16 12.63
C MET A 110 29.52 5.72 12.47
N GLU A 111 30.25 6.26 11.50
CA GLU A 111 31.71 6.26 11.52
C GLU A 111 32.14 7.55 12.24
N GLU A 112 32.98 7.42 13.28
CA GLU A 112 33.55 8.55 14.05
C GLU A 112 34.52 9.40 13.19
#